data_AF-A0ABD1V853-F1
#
_entry.id   AF-A0ABD1V853-F1
#
_cell.length_a   1.000
_cell.length_b   1.000
_cell.length_c   1.000
_cell.angle_alpha   90.00
_cell.angle_beta   90.00
_cell.angle_gamma   90.00
#
_symmetry.space_group_name_H-M   'P 1'
#
loop_
_entity.id
_entity.type
_entity.pdbx_description
1 polymer ?
#
loop_
_entity_poly.entity_id
_entity_poly.type
_entity_poly.pdbx_seq_one_letter_code
_entity_poly.pdbx_strand_id
1 'polypeptide(L)'
;MKQKSAEDLKGSLLNKGITLTPLLKSINELKEAAIKIGDERKALERNKGWASMWKNDRQKVRKLNDRLMMAERAFTDREGLAGRSWYKHLIYAPAKHNDYGSKAFPGIDDAIENAKSIDTADSWHSVQHEIWRVSRAITQASLFLNGELT
;
A
#
# COMPACT_ATOMS: atom_id res chain seq x y z
N MET A 1 -0.53 -21.12 18.99
CA MET A 1 -0.65 -19.65 19.22
C MET A 1 -1.93 -19.19 18.55
N LYS A 2 -2.87 -18.60 19.31
CA LYS A 2 -4.21 -18.24 18.82
C LYS A 2 -4.11 -17.08 17.83
N GLN A 3 -4.53 -17.27 16.59
CA GLN A 3 -4.90 -16.17 15.69
C GLN A 3 -6.06 -15.43 16.37
N LYS A 4 -5.79 -14.29 17.00
CA LYS A 4 -6.85 -13.33 17.36
C LYS A 4 -7.52 -12.93 16.04
N SER A 5 -8.83 -13.08 15.96
CA SER A 5 -9.60 -12.74 14.75
C SER A 5 -9.35 -11.27 14.41
N ALA A 6 -9.32 -10.93 13.12
CA ALA A 6 -9.20 -9.54 12.67
C ALA A 6 -10.30 -8.64 13.29
N GLU A 7 -11.43 -9.24 13.67
CA GLU A 7 -12.56 -8.59 14.34
C GLU A 7 -12.26 -8.19 15.79
N ASP A 8 -11.54 -9.02 16.55
CA ASP A 8 -11.13 -8.72 17.94
C ASP A 8 -10.13 -7.55 17.99
N LEU A 9 -9.23 -7.50 16.99
CA LEU A 9 -8.29 -6.40 16.82
C LEU A 9 -9.04 -5.11 16.46
N LYS A 10 -10.04 -5.20 15.58
CA LYS A 10 -10.85 -4.05 15.17
C LYS A 10 -11.61 -3.43 16.35
N GLY A 11 -12.21 -4.25 17.21
CA GLY A 11 -12.89 -3.78 18.43
C GLY A 11 -11.95 -3.09 19.43
N SER A 12 -10.77 -3.67 19.66
CA SER A 12 -9.76 -3.08 20.55
C SER A 12 -9.20 -1.75 20.03
N LEU A 13 -9.08 -1.61 18.71
CA LEU A 13 -8.56 -0.40 18.07
C LEU A 13 -9.59 0.74 18.09
N LEU A 14 -10.87 0.42 17.88
CA LEU A 14 -11.96 1.40 17.94
C LEU A 14 -12.11 1.99 19.35
N ASN A 15 -11.96 1.17 20.39
CA ASN A 15 -11.99 1.63 21.79
C ASN A 15 -10.81 2.54 22.16
N LYS A 16 -9.72 2.52 21.38
CA LYS A 16 -8.52 3.37 21.57
C LYS A 16 -8.54 4.62 20.66
N GLY A 17 -9.64 4.89 19.95
CA GLY A 17 -9.78 6.07 19.09
C GLY A 17 -9.09 5.97 17.73
N ILE A 18 -8.68 4.77 17.31
CA ILE A 18 -7.97 4.55 16.04
C ILE A 18 -8.97 4.41 14.90
N THR A 19 -8.77 5.20 13.84
CA THR A 19 -9.68 5.26 12.69
C THR A 19 -9.05 4.56 11.49
N LEU A 20 -9.68 3.47 11.05
CA LEU A 20 -9.27 2.69 9.86
C LEU A 20 -9.93 3.17 8.55
N THR A 21 -10.86 4.12 8.64
CA THR A 21 -11.59 4.67 7.49
C THR A 21 -10.67 5.18 6.37
N PRO A 22 -9.58 5.94 6.65
CA PRO A 22 -8.65 6.39 5.60
C PRO A 22 -8.02 5.23 4.83
N LEU A 23 -7.63 4.17 5.54
CA LEU A 23 -7.00 3.00 4.96
C LEU A 23 -7.96 2.25 4.05
N LEU A 24 -9.17 1.96 4.54
CA LEU A 24 -10.20 1.27 3.74
C LEU A 24 -10.59 2.08 2.50
N LYS A 25 -10.71 3.41 2.64
CA LYS A 25 -10.97 4.31 1.52
C LYS A 25 -9.86 4.20 0.46
N SER A 26 -8.59 4.31 0.87
CA SER A 26 -7.45 4.24 -0.05
C SER A 26 -7.36 2.89 -0.78
N ILE A 27 -7.68 1.78 -0.10
CA ILE A 27 -7.69 0.44 -0.71
C ILE A 27 -8.79 0.33 -1.78
N ASN A 28 -9.97 0.87 -1.52
CA ASN A 28 -11.05 0.90 -2.51
C ASN A 28 -10.65 1.75 -3.73
N GLU A 29 -10.05 2.93 -3.53
CA GLU A 29 -9.54 3.76 -4.62
C GLU A 29 -8.51 3.03 -5.48
N LEU A 30 -7.56 2.32 -4.84
CA LEU A 30 -6.56 1.52 -5.54
C LEU A 30 -7.20 0.38 -6.33
N LYS A 31 -8.20 -0.30 -5.76
CA LYS A 31 -8.94 -1.37 -6.42
C LYS A 31 -9.62 -0.88 -7.70
N GLU A 32 -10.32 0.25 -7.64
CA GLU A 32 -10.99 0.83 -8.81
C GLU A 32 -9.97 1.25 -9.88
N ALA A 33 -8.85 1.87 -9.48
CA ALA A 33 -7.77 2.23 -10.39
C ALA A 33 -7.14 0.99 -11.06
N ALA A 34 -6.99 -0.11 -10.32
CA ALA A 34 -6.45 -1.37 -10.84
C ALA A 34 -7.40 -2.05 -11.85
N ILE A 35 -8.72 -1.97 -11.62
CA ILE A 35 -9.71 -2.47 -12.58
C ILE A 35 -9.62 -1.66 -13.88
N LYS A 36 -9.60 -0.33 -13.76
CA LYS A 36 -9.50 0.60 -14.90
C LYS A 36 -8.26 0.34 -15.76
N ILE A 37 -7.07 0.24 -15.15
CA ILE A 37 -5.83 0.00 -15.90
C ILE A 37 -5.81 -1.40 -16.53
N GLY A 38 -6.43 -2.39 -15.88
CA GLY A 38 -6.61 -3.73 -16.42
C GLY A 38 -7.48 -3.74 -17.68
N ASP A 39 -8.52 -2.92 -17.73
CA ASP A 39 -9.39 -2.79 -18.89
C ASP A 39 -8.74 -1.94 -20.01
N GLU A 40 -7.97 -0.91 -19.68
CA GLU A 40 -7.10 -0.19 -20.63
C GLU A 40 -6.12 -1.15 -21.32
N ARG A 41 -5.45 -2.03 -20.54
CA ARG A 41 -4.55 -3.06 -21.08
C ARG A 41 -5.27 -4.01 -22.04
N LYS A 42 -6.44 -4.53 -21.66
CA LYS A 42 -7.23 -5.43 -22.54
C LYS A 42 -7.67 -4.74 -23.83
N ALA A 43 -8.01 -3.44 -23.77
CA ALA A 43 -8.39 -2.67 -24.95
C ALA A 43 -7.21 -2.49 -25.93
N LEU A 44 -6.00 -2.33 -25.41
CA LEU A 44 -4.78 -2.30 -26.23
C LEU A 44 -4.50 -3.67 -26.87
N GLU A 45 -4.66 -4.77 -26.12
CA GLU A 45 -4.44 -6.14 -26.61
C GLU A 45 -5.42 -6.59 -27.70
N ARG A 46 -6.70 -6.18 -27.60
CA ARG A 46 -7.72 -6.53 -28.61
C ARG A 46 -7.48 -5.86 -29.96
N ASN A 47 -6.77 -4.73 -29.98
CA ASN A 47 -6.75 -3.87 -31.15
C ASN A 47 -5.76 -4.29 -32.24
N LYS A 48 -4.86 -5.25 -31.97
CA LYS A 48 -3.89 -5.81 -32.94
C LYS A 48 -2.93 -6.80 -32.27
N GLY A 49 -2.44 -7.81 -33.01
CA GLY A 49 -1.43 -8.75 -32.52
C GLY A 49 -0.18 -8.04 -31.96
N TRP A 50 0.54 -8.70 -31.04
CA TRP A 50 1.66 -8.11 -30.28
C TRP A 50 2.63 -7.31 -31.18
N ALA A 51 3.00 -7.82 -32.36
CA ALA A 51 3.93 -7.12 -33.26
C ALA A 51 3.45 -5.75 -33.81
N SER A 52 2.15 -5.57 -34.04
CA SER A 52 1.59 -4.32 -34.59
C SER A 52 1.26 -3.29 -33.51
N MET A 53 0.99 -3.73 -32.27
CA MET A 53 0.85 -2.86 -31.10
C MET A 53 2.14 -2.09 -30.80
N TRP A 54 3.29 -2.77 -30.87
CA TRP A 54 4.62 -2.18 -30.67
C TRP A 54 5.07 -1.30 -31.83
N LYS A 55 4.32 -1.21 -32.93
CA LYS A 55 4.62 -0.28 -34.04
C LYS A 55 3.78 0.99 -33.97
N ASN A 56 2.48 0.87 -33.71
CA ASN A 56 1.53 1.99 -33.80
C ASN A 56 1.18 2.63 -32.44
N ASP A 57 1.23 1.88 -31.34
CA ASP A 57 0.79 2.35 -30.01
C ASP A 57 1.93 2.42 -28.98
N ARG A 58 3.20 2.49 -29.44
CA ARG A 58 4.39 2.53 -28.56
C ARG A 58 4.30 3.55 -27.43
N GLN A 59 3.82 4.74 -27.73
CA GLN A 59 3.70 5.81 -26.72
C GLN A 59 2.65 5.48 -25.65
N LYS A 60 1.52 4.86 -26.05
CA LYS A 60 0.47 4.45 -25.10
C LYS A 60 0.94 3.31 -24.21
N VAL A 61 1.62 2.31 -24.80
CA VAL A 61 2.23 1.20 -24.04
C VAL A 61 3.30 1.71 -23.08
N ARG A 62 4.14 2.65 -23.53
CA ARG A 62 5.16 3.27 -22.68
C ARG A 62 4.53 4.02 -21.51
N LYS A 63 3.52 4.86 -21.77
CA LYS A 63 2.79 5.60 -20.72
C LYS A 63 2.14 4.66 -19.71
N LEU A 64 1.56 3.55 -20.17
CA LEU A 64 0.97 2.53 -19.29
C LEU A 64 2.04 1.87 -18.40
N ASN A 65 3.19 1.49 -18.99
CA ASN A 65 4.30 0.90 -18.25
C ASN A 65 4.89 1.88 -17.23
N ASP A 66 5.02 3.15 -17.59
CA ASP A 66 5.52 4.19 -16.70
C ASP A 66 4.57 4.37 -15.49
N ARG A 67 3.25 4.38 -15.71
CA ARG A 67 2.23 4.40 -14.64
C ARG A 67 2.37 3.21 -13.70
N LEU A 68 2.53 2.00 -14.24
CA LEU A 68 2.71 0.77 -13.45
C LEU A 68 3.99 0.80 -12.63
N MET A 69 5.10 1.24 -13.23
CA MET A 69 6.38 1.37 -12.53
C MET A 69 6.31 2.40 -11.40
N MET A 70 5.67 3.55 -11.64
CA MET A 70 5.54 4.61 -10.64
C MET A 70 4.60 4.23 -9.51
N ALA A 71 3.54 3.47 -9.79
CA ALA A 71 2.64 2.97 -8.76
C ALA A 71 3.36 2.09 -7.72
N GLU A 72 4.24 1.18 -8.14
CA GLU A 72 5.03 0.37 -7.19
C GLU A 72 6.00 1.24 -6.37
N ARG A 73 6.65 2.21 -7.03
CA ARG A 73 7.56 3.15 -6.35
C ARG A 73 6.85 4.01 -5.31
N ALA A 74 5.56 4.31 -5.50
CA ALA A 74 4.78 5.08 -4.56
C ALA A 74 4.59 4.40 -3.19
N PHE A 75 4.78 3.07 -3.12
CA PHE A 75 4.79 2.34 -1.85
C PHE A 75 6.10 2.46 -1.06
N THR A 76 7.10 3.13 -1.62
CA THR A 76 8.38 3.38 -0.96
C THR A 76 8.40 4.76 -0.30
N ASP A 77 8.83 4.80 0.96
CA ASP A 77 9.00 6.04 1.72
C ASP A 77 10.49 6.32 1.96
N ARG A 78 10.91 7.58 1.85
CA ARG A 78 12.31 8.00 2.05
C ARG A 78 12.76 7.81 3.49
N GLU A 79 11.86 7.95 4.46
CA GLU A 79 12.18 7.76 5.89
C GLU A 79 12.35 6.27 6.23
N GLY A 80 11.64 5.40 5.50
CA GLY A 80 11.58 3.96 5.78
C GLY A 80 10.80 3.63 7.05
N LEU A 81 11.00 2.41 7.56
CA LEU A 81 10.35 1.93 8.78
C LEU A 81 11.04 2.47 10.04
N ALA A 82 10.23 2.71 11.09
CA ALA A 82 10.73 3.15 12.38
C ALA A 82 11.77 2.17 12.94
N GLY A 83 12.95 2.67 13.29
CA GLY A 83 14.07 1.85 13.78
C GLY A 83 14.78 1.02 12.71
N ARG A 84 14.27 0.97 11.47
CA ARG A 84 14.87 0.24 10.35
C ARG A 84 14.79 1.06 9.06
N SER A 85 15.57 2.13 9.02
CA SER A 85 15.55 3.12 7.95
C SER A 85 15.87 2.55 6.56
N TRP A 86 16.55 1.40 6.47
CA TRP A 86 16.88 0.78 5.19
C TRP A 86 15.67 0.12 4.50
N TYR A 87 14.67 -0.33 5.26
CA TYR A 87 13.42 -0.83 4.69
C TYR A 87 12.53 0.33 4.29
N LYS A 88 12.46 0.60 2.99
CA LYS A 88 11.67 1.71 2.44
C LYS A 88 10.23 1.31 2.10
N HIS A 89 9.96 0.03 1.95
CA HIS A 89 8.68 -0.45 1.46
C HIS A 89 7.63 -0.52 2.59
N LEU A 90 6.51 0.18 2.42
CA LEU A 90 5.48 0.30 3.47
C LEU A 90 4.48 -0.88 3.50
N ILE A 91 4.29 -1.59 2.38
CA ILE A 91 3.34 -2.71 2.28
C ILE A 91 3.95 -4.03 2.73
N TYR A 92 5.17 -4.37 2.29
CA TYR A 92 5.86 -5.59 2.66
C TYR A 92 7.25 -5.30 3.22
N ALA A 93 7.61 -5.98 4.31
CA ALA A 93 9.00 -6.11 4.75
C ALA A 93 9.18 -7.41 5.55
N PRO A 94 10.42 -7.86 5.76
CA PRO A 94 10.74 -8.91 6.71
C PRO A 94 10.21 -8.59 8.11
N ALA A 95 9.66 -9.60 8.77
CA ALA A 95 9.16 -9.48 10.12
C ALA A 95 10.30 -9.16 11.07
N LYS A 96 10.09 -8.21 12.00
CA LYS A 96 11.09 -7.77 12.97
C LYS A 96 11.67 -8.91 13.81
N HIS A 97 10.88 -9.95 14.07
CA HIS A 97 11.23 -11.08 14.93
C HIS A 97 11.36 -12.43 14.18
N ASN A 98 11.25 -12.42 12.84
CA ASN A 98 11.46 -13.61 12.02
C ASN A 98 11.90 -13.21 10.60
N ASP A 99 13.20 -13.28 10.34
CA ASP A 99 13.78 -12.87 9.05
C ASP A 99 13.31 -13.74 7.87
N TYR A 100 12.74 -14.92 8.14
CA TYR A 100 12.20 -15.81 7.10
C TYR A 100 10.73 -15.51 6.75
N GLY A 101 10.02 -14.76 7.61
CA GLY A 101 8.62 -14.39 7.41
C GLY A 101 8.48 -12.96 6.89
N SER A 102 7.77 -12.76 5.77
CA SER A 102 7.31 -11.42 5.38
C SER A 102 6.02 -11.06 6.13
N LYS A 103 5.93 -9.83 6.64
CA LYS A 103 4.69 -9.28 7.20
C LYS A 103 4.12 -8.20 6.29
N ALA A 104 2.79 -8.18 6.20
CA ALA A 104 2.05 -7.09 5.57
C ALA A 104 1.94 -5.91 6.54
N PHE A 105 2.14 -4.69 6.03
CA PHE A 105 2.12 -3.44 6.80
C PHE A 105 3.00 -3.46 8.05
N PRO A 106 4.31 -3.71 7.90
CA PRO A 106 5.25 -3.89 9.02
C PRO A 106 5.28 -2.69 9.97
N GLY A 107 5.15 -1.45 9.48
CA GLY A 107 5.12 -0.25 10.33
C GLY A 107 3.92 -0.20 11.27
N ILE A 108 2.74 -0.61 10.79
CA ILE A 108 1.51 -0.65 11.61
C ILE A 108 1.62 -1.77 12.64
N ASP A 109 2.10 -2.95 12.25
CA ASP A 109 2.25 -4.09 13.16
C ASP A 109 3.24 -3.80 14.28
N ASP A 110 4.43 -3.27 13.93
CA ASP A 110 5.46 -2.87 14.90
C ASP A 110 4.93 -1.78 15.86
N ALA A 111 4.17 -0.82 15.35
CA ALA A 111 3.56 0.23 16.17
C ALA A 111 2.50 -0.34 17.13
N ILE A 112 1.68 -1.29 16.68
CA ILE A 112 0.67 -1.95 17.52
C ILE A 112 1.34 -2.80 18.62
N GLU A 113 2.42 -3.50 18.28
CA GLU A 113 3.19 -4.28 19.26
C GLU A 113 3.77 -3.38 20.35
N ASN A 114 4.40 -2.27 19.96
CA ASN A 114 4.91 -1.27 20.90
C ASN A 114 3.78 -0.65 21.74
N ALA A 115 2.64 -0.31 21.13
CA ALA A 115 1.51 0.28 21.83
C ALA A 115 0.88 -0.67 22.86
N LYS A 116 0.83 -1.97 22.57
CA LYS A 116 0.38 -2.99 23.54
C LYS A 116 1.36 -3.15 24.71
N SER A 117 2.66 -2.95 24.48
CA SER A 117 3.67 -3.10 25.52
C SER A 117 3.74 -1.90 26.47
N ILE A 118 3.52 -0.68 25.96
CA ILE A 118 3.66 0.56 26.73
C ILE A 118 2.30 1.08 27.23
N ASP A 119 1.22 0.83 26.47
CA ASP A 119 -0.18 1.27 26.69
C ASP A 119 -0.35 2.76 27.06
N THR A 120 0.44 3.62 26.42
CA THR A 120 0.34 5.08 26.55
C THR A 120 -0.41 5.68 25.37
N ALA A 121 -1.07 6.83 25.58
CA ALA A 121 -1.76 7.55 24.50
C ALA A 121 -0.83 7.85 23.31
N ASP A 122 0.41 8.29 23.57
CA ASP A 122 1.41 8.60 22.54
C ASP A 122 1.76 7.40 21.65
N SER A 123 1.79 6.20 22.25
CA SER A 123 2.05 4.96 21.50
C SER A 123 0.91 4.63 20.54
N TRP A 124 -0.34 4.88 20.94
CA TRP A 124 -1.52 4.70 20.08
C TRP A 124 -1.61 5.80 19.00
N HIS A 125 -1.16 7.04 19.30
CA HIS A 125 -1.00 8.08 18.28
C HIS A 125 0.00 7.68 17.19
N SER A 126 1.07 6.98 17.56
CA SER A 126 2.05 6.45 16.61
C SER A 126 1.44 5.40 15.68
N VAL A 127 0.53 4.55 16.17
CA VAL A 127 -0.22 3.59 15.32
C VAL A 127 -1.06 4.34 14.30
N GLN A 128 -1.80 5.36 14.74
CA GLN A 128 -2.61 6.17 13.83
C GLN A 128 -1.74 6.86 12.77
N HIS A 129 -0.57 7.37 13.16
CA HIS A 129 0.39 7.99 12.23
C HIS A 129 0.83 7.01 11.14
N GLU A 130 1.19 5.77 11.49
CA GLU A 130 1.57 4.75 10.50
C GLU A 130 0.40 4.38 9.57
N ILE A 131 -0.83 4.32 10.09
CA ILE A 131 -2.03 4.13 9.26
C ILE A 131 -2.17 5.25 8.23
N TRP A 132 -1.97 6.51 8.62
CA TRP A 132 -2.02 7.65 7.71
C TRP A 132 -0.91 7.60 6.66
N ARG A 133 0.31 7.24 7.05
CA ARG A 133 1.45 7.07 6.12
C ARG A 133 1.15 6.03 5.05
N VAL A 134 0.67 4.85 5.45
CA VAL A 134 0.30 3.77 4.54
C VAL A 134 -0.87 4.17 3.65
N SER A 135 -1.93 4.76 4.22
CA SER A 135 -3.10 5.22 3.45
C SER A 135 -2.69 6.22 2.38
N ARG A 136 -1.81 7.18 2.73
CA ARG A 136 -1.25 8.16 1.78
C ARG A 136 -0.50 7.46 0.65
N ALA A 137 0.36 6.49 0.95
CA ALA A 137 1.11 5.77 -0.07
C ALA A 137 0.20 4.99 -1.03
N ILE A 138 -0.85 4.36 -0.51
CA ILE A 138 -1.87 3.66 -1.31
C ILE A 138 -2.64 4.63 -2.22
N THR A 139 -3.05 5.78 -1.69
CA THR A 139 -3.70 6.82 -2.50
C THR A 139 -2.74 7.39 -3.56
N GLN A 140 -1.45 7.56 -3.26
CA GLN A 140 -0.49 7.99 -4.29
C GLN A 140 -0.36 6.94 -5.40
N ALA A 141 -0.29 5.65 -5.05
CA ALA A 141 -0.26 4.57 -6.02
C ALA A 141 -1.52 4.56 -6.90
N SER A 142 -2.72 4.77 -6.33
CA SER A 142 -3.97 4.83 -7.10
C SER A 142 -3.98 6.01 -8.09
N LEU A 143 -3.45 7.17 -7.69
CA LEU A 143 -3.32 8.35 -8.56
C LEU A 143 -2.34 8.11 -9.73
N PHE A 144 -1.20 7.46 -9.49
CA PHE A 144 -0.28 7.04 -10.56
C PHE A 144 -0.94 6.05 -11.51
N LEU A 145 -1.66 5.06 -10.97
CA LEU A 145 -2.43 4.12 -11.78
C LEU A 145 -3.50 4.81 -12.61
N ASN A 146 -4.12 5.90 -12.14
CA ASN A 146 -5.07 6.69 -12.93
C ASN A 146 -4.40 7.60 -13.97
N GLY A 147 -3.09 7.86 -13.85
CA GLY A 147 -2.35 8.77 -14.73
C GLY A 147 -2.59 10.24 -14.41
N GLU A 148 -3.02 10.56 -13.19
CA GLU A 148 -3.24 11.92 -12.69
C GLU A 148 -1.95 12.58 -12.19
N LEU A 149 -1.02 11.76 -11.70
CA LEU A 149 0.36 12.14 -11.42
C LEU A 149 1.22 11.58 -12.55
N THR A 150 1.82 12.47 -13.35
CA THR A 150 2.76 12.09 -14.43
C THR A 150 4.11 12.73 -14.18
#